data_AF-A0A962FR18-F1
#
_entry.id   AF-A0A962FR18-F1
#
_cell.length_a   1.000
_cell.length_b   1.000
_cell.length_c   1.000
_cell.angle_alpha   90.00
_cell.angle_beta   90.00
_cell.angle_gamma   90.00
#
_symmetry.space_group_name_H-M   'P 1'
#
loop_
_entity.id
_entity.type
_entity.pdbx_description
1 polymer ?
#
loop_
_entity_poly.entity_id
_entity_poly.type
_entity_poly.pdbx_seq_one_letter_code
_entity_poly.pdbx_strand_id
1 'polypeptide(L)'
;MLRYALLFALGTTPAIADSQIAFDALKPLVGTWRPADKPDSALTVTFELIANDSVLVEHWHSPTQQSMTVYHRDGDALLATHYCPQGNQPRLALSRTEADGSLRFEFRDGTNVNVPGGHHEALLTLHHAGDELTRGEVYAGNAEPFDASAAQPELTRFVRVRD
;
A
#
# COMPACT_ATOMS: atom_id res chain seq x y z
N MET A 1 40.15 1.07 -39.58
CA MET A 1 38.94 1.83 -39.23
C MET A 1 38.15 1.01 -38.22
N LEU A 2 38.26 1.33 -36.93
CA LEU A 2 37.68 0.53 -35.86
C LEU A 2 36.24 1.00 -35.61
N ARG A 3 35.25 0.11 -35.84
CA ARG A 3 33.83 0.39 -35.61
C ARG A 3 33.50 0.14 -34.14
N TYR A 4 33.16 1.20 -33.40
CA TYR A 4 32.49 1.08 -32.10
C TYR A 4 31.03 0.71 -32.34
N ALA A 5 30.64 -0.50 -31.94
CA ALA A 5 29.24 -0.88 -31.79
C ALA A 5 28.78 -0.40 -30.41
N LEU A 6 28.00 0.67 -30.38
CA LEU A 6 27.35 1.16 -29.18
C LEU A 6 26.09 0.30 -28.94
N LEU A 7 26.17 -0.66 -28.02
CA LEU A 7 24.98 -1.33 -27.51
C LEU A 7 24.22 -0.35 -26.61
N PHE A 8 23.06 0.11 -27.06
CA PHE A 8 22.07 0.72 -26.17
C PHE A 8 21.40 -0.41 -25.39
N ALA A 9 21.77 -0.57 -24.12
CA ALA A 9 20.92 -1.28 -23.17
C ALA A 9 19.69 -0.41 -22.95
N LEU A 10 18.53 -0.83 -23.47
CA LEU A 10 17.23 -0.28 -23.10
C LEU A 10 16.99 -0.66 -21.63
N GLY A 11 17.43 0.20 -20.72
CA GLY A 11 16.99 0.14 -19.33
C GLY A 11 15.49 0.43 -19.29
N THR A 12 14.68 -0.55 -18.92
CA THR A 12 13.27 -0.32 -18.58
C THR A 12 13.25 0.48 -17.29
N THR A 13 13.26 1.81 -17.41
CA THR A 13 13.01 2.67 -16.25
C THR A 13 11.59 2.36 -15.80
N PRO A 14 11.34 1.91 -14.57
CA PRO A 14 9.98 1.73 -14.09
C PRO A 14 9.26 3.08 -14.24
N ALA A 15 8.14 3.08 -14.96
CA ALA A 15 7.35 4.29 -15.11
C ALA A 15 6.91 4.74 -13.72
N ILE A 16 7.21 6.00 -13.37
CA ILE A 16 6.55 6.63 -12.22
C ILE A 16 5.06 6.51 -12.51
N ALA A 17 4.35 5.72 -11.71
CA ALA A 17 2.93 5.53 -11.88
C ALA A 17 2.27 6.89 -11.73
N ASP A 18 1.51 7.30 -12.75
CA ASP A 18 0.71 8.52 -12.70
C ASP A 18 -0.17 8.44 -11.44
N SER A 19 0.06 9.35 -10.48
CA SER A 19 -0.61 9.32 -9.19
C SER A 19 -2.12 9.47 -9.31
N GLN A 20 -2.62 10.10 -10.39
CA GLN A 20 -4.05 10.18 -10.67
C GLN A 20 -4.59 8.81 -11.11
N ILE A 21 -3.93 8.15 -12.06
CA ILE A 21 -4.32 6.80 -12.51
C ILE A 21 -4.29 5.81 -11.35
N ALA A 22 -3.23 5.84 -10.54
CA ALA A 22 -3.09 4.96 -9.39
C ALA A 22 -4.14 5.25 -8.31
N PHE A 23 -4.45 6.53 -8.04
CA PHE A 23 -5.52 6.88 -7.09
C PHE A 23 -6.89 6.45 -7.60
N ASP A 24 -7.18 6.64 -8.88
CA ASP A 24 -8.44 6.20 -9.49
C ASP A 24 -8.59 4.67 -9.44
N ALA A 25 -7.49 3.92 -9.52
CA ALA A 25 -7.49 2.46 -9.34
C ALA A 25 -7.85 2.01 -7.91
N LEU A 26 -7.70 2.88 -6.90
CA LEU A 26 -8.12 2.59 -5.51
C LEU A 26 -9.61 2.87 -5.26
N LYS A 27 -10.24 3.76 -6.02
CA LYS A 27 -11.66 4.15 -5.81
C LYS A 27 -12.65 2.98 -5.82
N PRO A 28 -12.51 1.94 -6.67
CA PRO A 28 -13.37 0.77 -6.63
C PRO A 28 -13.34 -0.02 -5.31
N LEU A 29 -12.37 0.23 -4.42
CA LEU A 29 -12.30 -0.39 -3.10
C LEU A 29 -13.43 0.05 -2.17
N VAL A 30 -14.09 1.19 -2.43
CA VAL A 30 -15.18 1.71 -1.59
C VAL A 30 -16.19 0.61 -1.23
N GLY A 31 -16.46 0.46 0.05
CA GLY A 31 -17.31 -0.60 0.61
C GLY A 31 -16.63 -1.40 1.72
N THR A 32 -17.24 -2.53 2.05
CA THR A 32 -16.86 -3.38 3.20
C THR A 32 -16.28 -4.69 2.71
N TRP A 33 -15.21 -5.15 3.37
CA TRP A 33 -14.44 -6.33 2.99
C TRP A 33 -14.17 -7.22 4.20
N ARG A 34 -14.12 -8.53 3.98
CA ARG A 34 -13.77 -9.53 5.01
C ARG A 34 -12.73 -10.52 4.51
N PRO A 35 -11.90 -11.12 5.38
CA PRO A 35 -10.95 -12.15 4.99
C PRO A 35 -11.63 -13.31 4.27
N ALA A 36 -11.16 -13.64 3.08
CA ALA A 36 -11.72 -14.71 2.25
C ALA A 36 -11.42 -16.10 2.85
N ASP A 37 -10.22 -16.27 3.41
CA ASP A 37 -9.74 -17.55 3.96
C ASP A 37 -10.07 -17.73 5.46
N LYS A 38 -10.66 -16.72 6.11
CA LYS A 38 -11.03 -16.75 7.53
C LYS A 38 -12.43 -16.15 7.72
N PRO A 39 -13.49 -16.80 7.21
CA PRO A 39 -14.85 -16.22 7.18
C PRO A 39 -15.45 -15.95 8.56
N ASP A 40 -14.99 -16.66 9.60
CA ASP A 40 -15.42 -16.46 11.01
C ASP A 40 -14.61 -15.37 11.73
N SER A 41 -13.64 -14.75 11.06
CA SER A 41 -12.87 -13.64 11.64
C SER A 41 -13.79 -12.45 11.91
N ALA A 42 -13.62 -11.84 13.08
CA ALA A 42 -14.26 -10.55 13.39
C ALA A 42 -13.60 -9.37 12.63
N LEU A 43 -12.53 -9.61 11.86
CA LEU A 43 -11.87 -8.60 11.06
C LEU A 43 -12.77 -8.14 9.91
N THR A 44 -13.01 -6.84 9.84
CA THR A 44 -13.63 -6.16 8.70
C THR A 44 -12.73 -5.01 8.25
N VAL A 45 -12.63 -4.77 6.95
CA VAL A 45 -11.93 -3.60 6.40
C VAL A 45 -12.94 -2.76 5.62
N THR A 46 -13.01 -1.46 5.90
CA THR A 46 -13.90 -0.54 5.19
C THR A 46 -13.10 0.50 4.41
N PHE A 47 -13.55 0.83 3.21
CA PHE A 47 -13.01 1.92 2.41
C PHE A 47 -14.11 2.96 2.12
N GLU A 48 -13.80 4.24 2.33
CA GLU A 48 -14.71 5.36 2.10
C GLU A 48 -13.98 6.51 1.39
N LEU A 49 -14.66 7.13 0.40
CA LEU A 49 -14.20 8.38 -0.20
C LEU A 49 -14.71 9.57 0.60
N ILE A 50 -13.80 10.49 0.92
CA ILE A 50 -14.11 11.74 1.63
C ILE A 50 -13.50 12.92 0.88
N ALA A 51 -13.72 14.13 1.40
CA ALA A 51 -13.12 15.36 0.88
C ALA A 51 -13.36 15.55 -0.62
N ASN A 52 -14.61 15.40 -1.07
CA ASN A 52 -14.99 15.49 -2.49
C ASN A 52 -14.22 14.50 -3.37
N ASP A 53 -14.21 13.22 -2.96
CA ASP A 53 -13.59 12.09 -3.64
C ASP A 53 -12.08 12.21 -3.91
N SER A 54 -11.40 13.09 -3.18
CA SER A 54 -9.95 13.33 -3.30
C SER A 54 -9.11 12.52 -2.31
N VAL A 55 -9.76 11.90 -1.32
CA VAL A 55 -9.11 11.10 -0.27
C VAL A 55 -9.89 9.80 -0.08
N LEU A 56 -9.16 8.67 -0.04
CA LEU A 56 -9.71 7.37 0.33
C LEU A 56 -9.24 7.01 1.74
N VAL A 57 -10.17 6.63 2.62
CA VAL A 57 -9.88 6.17 3.97
C VAL A 57 -10.12 4.67 4.05
N GLU A 58 -9.07 3.91 4.36
CA GLU A 58 -9.13 2.52 4.79
C GLU A 58 -9.20 2.46 6.32
N HIS A 59 -10.08 1.63 6.87
CA HIS A 59 -10.15 1.37 8.31
C HIS A 59 -10.20 -0.14 8.57
N TRP A 60 -9.27 -0.63 9.39
CA TRP A 60 -9.24 -2.00 9.88
C TRP A 60 -9.98 -2.12 11.19
N HIS A 61 -11.05 -2.89 11.18
CA HIS A 61 -11.89 -3.15 12.33
C HIS A 61 -11.61 -4.53 12.90
N SER A 62 -10.94 -4.61 14.05
CA SER A 62 -10.89 -5.82 14.88
C SER A 62 -11.16 -5.53 16.36
N PRO A 63 -11.65 -6.50 17.15
CA PRO A 63 -11.99 -6.26 18.56
C PRO A 63 -10.83 -5.76 19.43
N THR A 64 -9.60 -6.13 19.08
CA THR A 64 -8.41 -5.84 19.90
C THR A 64 -7.50 -4.78 19.29
N GLN A 65 -7.58 -4.56 17.98
CA GLN A 65 -6.69 -3.66 17.25
C GLN A 65 -7.45 -2.95 16.12
N GLN A 66 -7.26 -1.65 16.03
CA GLN A 66 -7.82 -0.81 14.98
C GLN A 66 -6.67 -0.06 14.33
N SER A 67 -6.72 0.10 13.02
CA SER A 67 -5.76 0.91 12.26
C SER A 67 -6.48 1.64 11.13
N MET A 68 -5.88 2.72 10.66
CA MET A 68 -6.44 3.51 9.57
C MET A 68 -5.35 3.88 8.59
N THR A 69 -5.62 3.77 7.30
CA THR A 69 -4.73 4.26 6.23
C THR A 69 -5.47 5.30 5.41
N VAL A 70 -4.84 6.46 5.21
CA VAL A 70 -5.42 7.55 4.41
C VAL A 70 -4.61 7.70 3.12
N TYR A 71 -5.26 7.45 1.98
CA TYR A 71 -4.66 7.60 0.66
C TYR A 71 -5.02 8.96 0.06
N HIS A 72 -4.03 9.72 -0.37
CA HIS A 72 -4.22 11.00 -1.04
C HIS A 72 -3.06 11.33 -1.97
N ARG A 73 -3.34 12.11 -3.01
CA ARG A 73 -2.31 12.61 -3.92
C ARG A 73 -1.56 13.80 -3.31
N ASP A 74 -0.25 13.85 -3.51
CA ASP A 74 0.65 14.94 -3.16
C ASP A 74 1.46 15.31 -4.42
N GLY A 75 0.88 16.17 -5.26
CA GLY A 75 1.40 16.46 -6.59
C GLY A 75 1.49 15.19 -7.47
N ASP A 76 2.71 14.81 -7.82
CA ASP A 76 3.00 13.63 -8.63
C ASP A 76 3.11 12.35 -7.80
N ALA A 77 3.07 12.43 -6.46
CA ALA A 77 3.08 11.29 -5.57
C ALA A 77 1.65 10.86 -5.18
N LEU A 78 1.50 9.57 -4.89
CA LEU A 78 0.34 9.02 -4.17
C LEU A 78 0.84 8.51 -2.82
N LEU A 79 0.29 9.04 -1.73
CA LEU A 79 0.71 8.72 -0.37
C LEU A 79 -0.32 7.84 0.34
N ALA A 80 0.16 6.93 1.16
CA ALA A 80 -0.60 6.18 2.15
C ALA A 80 -0.08 6.57 3.55
N THR A 81 -0.89 7.29 4.33
CA THR A 81 -0.56 7.64 5.72
C THR A 81 -1.25 6.65 6.64
N HIS A 82 -0.47 5.75 7.23
CA HIS A 82 -0.98 4.70 8.10
C HIS A 82 -0.90 5.12 9.57
N TYR A 83 -1.96 4.86 10.33
CA TYR A 83 -2.06 5.09 11.77
C TYR A 83 -2.06 3.73 12.45
N CYS A 84 -0.88 3.32 12.92
CA CYS A 84 -0.66 1.99 13.44
C CYS A 84 -1.13 1.89 14.91
N PRO A 85 -1.71 0.75 15.34
CA PRO A 85 -2.03 0.50 16.75
C PRO A 85 -0.77 0.45 17.65
N GLN A 86 0.44 0.39 17.08
CA GLN A 86 1.71 0.53 17.80
C GLN A 86 2.01 1.99 18.21
N GLY A 87 1.16 2.96 17.83
CA GLY A 87 1.33 4.36 18.19
C GLY A 87 2.33 5.11 17.31
N ASN A 88 2.61 4.60 16.11
CA ASN A 88 3.39 5.29 15.09
C ASN A 88 2.53 5.64 13.87
N GLN A 89 3.06 6.53 13.03
CA GLN A 89 2.40 6.97 11.81
C GLN A 89 3.39 6.94 10.65
N PRO A 90 3.64 5.77 10.03
CA PRO A 90 4.41 5.70 8.80
C PRO A 90 3.61 6.30 7.64
N ARG A 91 4.33 7.03 6.79
CA ARG A 91 3.85 7.53 5.51
C ARG A 91 4.60 6.78 4.42
N LEU A 92 3.86 6.09 3.58
CA LEU A 92 4.37 5.38 2.43
C LEU A 92 4.02 6.15 1.16
N ALA A 93 4.88 6.04 0.15
CA ALA A 93 4.64 6.58 -1.18
C ALA A 93 4.56 5.45 -2.19
N LEU A 94 3.66 5.56 -3.17
CA LEU A 94 3.59 4.63 -4.27
C LEU A 94 4.94 4.60 -5.00
N SER A 95 5.61 3.45 -4.97
CA SER A 95 6.91 3.26 -5.64
C SER A 95 6.72 2.75 -7.07
N ARG A 96 5.76 1.85 -7.27
CA ARG A 96 5.42 1.29 -8.58
C ARG A 96 4.04 0.65 -8.62
N THR A 97 3.55 0.46 -9.84
CA THR A 97 2.45 -0.44 -10.17
C THR A 97 3.05 -1.68 -10.84
N GLU A 98 2.75 -2.86 -10.30
CA GLU A 98 3.20 -4.14 -10.84
C GLU A 98 2.45 -4.48 -12.14
N ALA A 99 2.96 -5.46 -12.89
CA ALA A 99 2.38 -5.85 -14.18
C ALA A 99 0.94 -6.37 -14.09
N ASP A 100 0.53 -6.90 -12.94
CA ASP A 100 -0.84 -7.36 -12.66
C ASP A 100 -1.77 -6.23 -12.18
N GLY A 101 -1.25 -5.01 -12.03
CA GLY A 101 -2.00 -3.86 -11.51
C GLY A 101 -1.85 -3.66 -10.00
N SER A 102 -1.06 -4.48 -9.30
CA SER A 102 -0.82 -4.28 -7.87
C SER A 102 -0.13 -2.94 -7.62
N LEU A 103 -0.65 -2.16 -6.68
CA LEU A 103 -0.04 -0.92 -6.21
C LEU A 103 0.86 -1.22 -5.04
N ARG A 104 2.14 -0.83 -5.16
CA ARG A 104 3.14 -1.05 -4.12
C ARG A 104 3.62 0.27 -3.56
N PHE A 105 3.43 0.44 -2.26
CA PHE A 105 3.82 1.61 -1.50
C PHE A 105 5.01 1.26 -0.61
N GLU A 106 6.00 2.15 -0.59
CA GLU A 106 7.22 2.00 0.19
C GLU A 106 7.35 3.13 1.19
N PHE A 107 7.88 2.82 2.37
CA PHE A 107 8.07 3.80 3.43
C PHE A 107 8.91 5.00 2.98
N ARG A 108 8.37 6.19 3.24
CA ARG A 108 9.01 7.47 2.91
C ARG A 108 9.56 8.12 4.18
N ASP A 109 8.72 8.28 5.18
CA ASP A 109 9.02 8.90 6.47
C ASP A 109 7.88 8.63 7.47
N GLY A 110 7.95 9.13 8.70
CA GLY A 110 6.86 8.96 9.65
C GLY A 110 7.14 9.59 11.01
N THR A 111 6.12 9.57 11.88
CA THR A 111 6.28 9.95 13.29
C THR A 111 6.35 8.72 14.18
N ASN A 112 7.13 8.80 15.27
CA ASN A 112 7.38 7.70 16.20
C ASN A 112 7.97 6.42 15.58
N VAL A 113 8.62 6.53 14.41
CA VAL A 113 9.27 5.44 13.65
C VAL A 113 10.76 5.26 13.97
N ASN A 114 11.27 6.03 14.94
CA ASN A 114 12.68 5.99 15.36
C ASN A 114 12.85 5.44 16.79
N VAL A 115 11.78 4.90 17.39
CA VAL A 115 11.85 4.33 18.74
C VAL A 115 12.62 3.02 18.70
N PRO A 116 13.74 2.87 19.44
CA PRO A 116 14.52 1.63 19.44
C PRO A 116 13.69 0.42 19.84
N GLY A 117 13.87 -0.70 19.13
CA GLY A 117 13.12 -1.94 19.35
C GLY A 117 11.66 -1.91 18.88
N GLY A 118 11.20 -0.80 18.29
CA GLY A 118 9.89 -0.72 17.63
C GLY A 118 9.94 -1.12 16.17
N HIS A 119 8.76 -1.22 15.55
CA HIS A 119 8.58 -1.52 14.13
C HIS A 119 7.61 -0.54 13.48
N HIS A 120 7.75 -0.34 12.17
CA HIS A 120 6.80 0.43 11.36
C HIS A 120 6.49 -0.31 10.07
N GLU A 121 5.32 -0.04 9.49
CA GLU A 121 4.96 -0.52 8.17
C GLU A 121 5.93 0.08 7.14
N ALA A 122 6.70 -0.78 6.51
CA ALA A 122 7.74 -0.44 5.55
C ALA A 122 7.27 -0.62 4.10
N LEU A 123 6.30 -1.50 3.91
CA LEU A 123 5.74 -1.84 2.62
C LEU A 123 4.24 -2.12 2.76
N LEU A 124 3.46 -1.59 1.82
CA LEU A 124 2.06 -1.94 1.60
C LEU A 124 1.86 -2.34 0.14
N THR A 125 1.21 -3.48 -0.08
CA THR A 125 0.78 -3.92 -1.42
C THR A 125 -0.73 -4.06 -1.45
N LEU A 126 -1.37 -3.51 -2.47
CA LEU A 126 -2.81 -3.60 -2.72
C LEU A 126 -3.06 -4.05 -4.16
N HIS A 127 -3.98 -4.98 -4.36
CA HIS A 127 -4.49 -5.31 -5.69
C HIS A 127 -5.98 -5.61 -5.62
N HIS A 128 -6.72 -5.06 -6.57
CA HIS A 128 -8.17 -5.13 -6.63
C HIS A 128 -8.63 -5.73 -7.94
N ALA A 129 -9.49 -6.74 -7.86
CA ALA A 129 -10.10 -7.40 -8.99
C ALA A 129 -11.59 -7.70 -8.71
N GLY A 130 -12.46 -6.75 -9.07
CA GLY A 130 -13.91 -6.90 -8.94
C GLY A 130 -14.39 -6.94 -7.49
N ASP A 131 -14.68 -8.13 -6.98
CA ASP A 131 -15.09 -8.36 -5.59
C ASP A 131 -14.00 -9.04 -4.75
N GLU A 132 -12.78 -9.09 -5.27
CA GLU A 132 -11.60 -9.55 -4.56
C GLU A 132 -10.59 -8.41 -4.34
N LEU A 133 -10.00 -8.41 -3.15
CA LEU A 133 -8.90 -7.55 -2.74
C LEU A 133 -7.79 -8.44 -2.20
N THR A 134 -6.56 -8.30 -2.69
CA THR A 134 -5.38 -8.83 -2.03
C THR A 134 -4.57 -7.70 -1.42
N ARG A 135 -4.18 -7.88 -0.17
CA ARG A 135 -3.44 -6.89 0.60
C ARG A 135 -2.36 -7.52 1.44
N GLY A 136 -1.19 -6.91 1.49
CA GLY A 136 -0.09 -7.36 2.35
C GLY A 136 0.74 -6.20 2.87
N GLU A 137 1.31 -6.40 4.06
CA GLU A 137 2.19 -5.44 4.72
C GLU A 137 3.54 -6.12 5.01
N VAL A 138 4.62 -5.34 5.02
CA VAL A 138 5.90 -5.77 5.63
C VAL A 138 6.33 -4.71 6.63
N TYR A 139 6.73 -5.16 7.82
CA TYR A 139 7.25 -4.27 8.86
C TYR A 139 8.78 -4.30 8.88
N ALA A 140 9.39 -3.12 9.02
CA ALA A 140 10.81 -2.97 9.28
C ALA A 140 11.05 -2.62 10.74
N GLY A 141 12.25 -2.93 11.25
CA GLY A 141 12.71 -2.38 12.52
C GLY A 141 12.92 -0.87 12.41
N ASN A 142 12.55 -0.14 13.45
CA ASN A 142 12.81 1.30 13.53
C ASN A 142 14.31 1.58 13.46
N ALA A 143 14.69 2.56 12.62
CA ALA A 143 16.08 2.94 12.35
C ALA A 143 16.99 1.84 11.77
N GLU A 144 16.43 0.69 11.36
CA GLU A 144 17.15 -0.38 10.68
C GLU A 144 17.04 -0.22 9.16
N PRO A 145 18.09 -0.54 8.38
CA PRO A 145 17.99 -0.59 6.92
C PRO A 145 16.93 -1.60 6.47
N PHE A 146 16.10 -1.22 5.51
CA PHE A 146 15.10 -2.09 4.88
C PHE A 146 15.24 -2.05 3.36
N ASP A 147 15.38 -3.22 2.74
CA ASP A 147 15.38 -3.35 1.28
C ASP A 147 13.97 -3.72 0.78
N ALA A 148 13.22 -2.69 0.41
CA ALA A 148 11.88 -2.88 -0.13
C ALA A 148 11.86 -3.59 -1.49
N SER A 149 12.96 -3.64 -2.24
CA SER A 149 12.99 -4.27 -3.56
C SER A 149 12.96 -5.79 -3.50
N ALA A 150 13.59 -6.37 -2.48
CA ALA A 150 13.63 -7.81 -2.25
C ALA A 150 12.45 -8.35 -1.42
N ALA A 151 11.67 -7.47 -0.77
CA ALA A 151 10.60 -7.87 0.13
C ALA A 151 9.40 -8.48 -0.62
N GLN A 152 8.98 -9.67 -0.19
CA GLN A 152 7.76 -10.33 -0.67
C GLN A 152 6.73 -10.37 0.47
N PRO A 153 5.70 -9.51 0.45
CA PRO A 153 4.67 -9.53 1.49
C PRO A 153 3.83 -10.81 1.40
N GLU A 154 3.44 -11.34 2.56
CA GLU A 154 2.34 -12.29 2.62
C GLU A 154 1.04 -11.54 2.25
N LEU A 155 0.32 -12.04 1.25
CA LEU A 155 -0.91 -11.43 0.79
C LEU A 155 -2.11 -12.10 1.45
N THR A 156 -2.93 -11.32 2.13
CA THR A 156 -4.25 -11.74 2.60
C THR A 156 -5.27 -11.41 1.52
N ARG A 157 -6.12 -12.39 1.19
CA ARG A 157 -7.26 -12.20 0.29
C ARG A 157 -8.50 -11.79 1.09
N PHE A 158 -9.22 -10.82 0.56
CA PHE A 158 -10.47 -10.32 1.08
C PHE A 158 -11.53 -10.40 -0.02
N VAL A 159 -12.77 -10.61 0.40
CA VAL A 159 -13.96 -10.58 -0.46
C VAL A 159 -14.88 -9.46 -0.02
N ARG A 160 -15.51 -8.81 -0.99
CA ARG A 160 -16.50 -7.76 -0.73
C ARG A 160 -17.71 -8.36 0.01
N VAL A 161 -18.16 -7.68 1.05
CA VAL A 161 -19.44 -7.98 1.72
C VAL A 161 -20.55 -7.37 0.86
N ARG A 162 -21.50 -8.21 0.44
CA ARG A 162 -22.72 -7.77 -0.23
C ARG A 162 -23.85 -7.77 0.79
N ASP A 163 -24.62 -6.69 0.81
CA ASP A 163 -25.87 -6.58 1.56
C ASP A 163 -26.98 -7.46 0.95
#